data_AF-A0A3S3RDB2-F1
#
_entry.id   AF-A0A3S3RDB2-F1
#
_cell.length_a   1.000
_cell.length_b   1.000
_cell.length_c   1.000
_cell.angle_alpha   90.00
_cell.angle_beta   90.00
_cell.angle_gamma   90.00
#
_symmetry.space_group_name_H-M   'P 1'
#
loop_
_entity.id
_entity.type
_entity.pdbx_description
1 polymer ?
#
loop_
_entity_poly.entity_id
_entity_poly.type
_entity_poly.pdbx_seq_one_letter_code
_entity_poly.pdbx_strand_id
1 'polypeptide(L)'
;MLKEPKWFGIKTKADFSRPGRFCFEDFIIIEKYKYAGKNNPDAYNGKVVVLINEYTQSAEELWAMMFKTIPGVTLIGSQTAGADGNKTPIPLIDGGTMVFSGLGIFYTDKSETQRIGIVPDIVVKPTIKDVQNNTDALVNKAFEVILK
;
A
#
# COMPACT_ATOMS: atom_id res chain seq x y z
N MET A 1 19.12 -0.95 0.61
CA MET A 1 18.44 -1.89 1.52
C MET A 1 18.39 -1.35 2.94
N LEU A 2 17.37 -1.76 3.70
CA LEU A 2 17.18 -1.32 5.09
C LEU A 2 18.33 -1.82 5.97
N LYS A 3 18.98 -0.90 6.69
CA LYS A 3 19.99 -1.23 7.71
C LYS A 3 19.35 -1.76 9.00
N GLU A 4 18.13 -1.32 9.27
CA GLU A 4 17.33 -1.69 10.42
C GLU A 4 15.84 -1.76 10.03
N PRO A 5 15.02 -2.57 10.74
CA PRO A 5 13.59 -2.64 10.48
C PRO A 5 12.92 -1.27 10.63
N LYS A 6 11.99 -0.93 9.72
CA LYS A 6 11.30 0.37 9.76
C LYS A 6 9.82 0.23 10.01
N TRP A 7 9.29 1.05 10.90
CA TRP A 7 7.85 1.09 11.14
C TRP A 7 7.17 1.72 9.93
N PHE A 8 6.18 1.03 9.34
CA PHE A 8 5.63 1.43 8.04
C PHE A 8 4.16 1.87 8.08
N GLY A 9 3.47 1.69 9.21
CA GLY A 9 2.15 2.24 9.39
C GLY A 9 1.44 1.73 10.63
N ILE A 10 0.25 2.27 10.84
CA ILE A 10 -0.63 2.01 11.98
C ILE A 10 -2.05 1.76 11.47
N LYS A 11 -2.89 1.19 12.33
CA LYS A 11 -4.30 1.02 12.02
C LYS A 11 -5.19 1.55 13.13
N THR A 12 -6.46 1.75 12.82
CA THR A 12 -7.47 1.89 13.85
C THR A 12 -8.13 0.55 14.17
N LYS A 13 -8.73 0.49 15.36
CA LYS A 13 -9.60 -0.60 15.80
C LYS A 13 -10.77 -0.02 16.56
N ALA A 14 -11.96 -0.55 16.32
CA ALA A 14 -13.16 -0.18 17.06
C ALA A 14 -13.05 -0.57 18.54
N ASP A 15 -13.39 0.37 19.43
CA ASP A 15 -13.58 0.12 20.86
C ASP A 15 -15.05 -0.24 21.10
N PHE A 16 -15.36 -1.54 21.13
CA PHE A 16 -16.74 -2.01 21.31
C PHE A 16 -17.33 -1.69 22.69
N SER A 17 -16.52 -1.24 23.67
CA SER A 17 -17.03 -0.73 24.95
C SER A 17 -17.62 0.69 24.83
N ARG A 18 -17.30 1.41 23.75
CA ARG A 18 -17.72 2.80 23.50
C ARG A 18 -18.10 2.98 22.02
N PRO A 19 -19.39 2.81 21.66
CA PRO A 19 -19.85 2.91 20.28
C PRO A 19 -19.34 4.17 19.55
N GLY A 20 -18.83 3.99 18.33
CA GLY A 20 -18.27 5.07 17.50
C GLY A 20 -16.81 5.44 17.81
N ARG A 21 -16.21 4.89 18.87
CA ARG A 21 -14.81 5.16 19.19
C ARG A 21 -13.86 4.22 18.45
N PHE A 22 -12.80 4.79 17.89
CA PHE A 22 -11.67 4.07 17.32
C PHE A 22 -10.38 4.43 18.06
N CYS A 23 -9.55 3.42 18.28
CA CYS A 23 -8.23 3.56 18.91
C CYS A 23 -7.16 3.17 17.90
N PHE A 24 -6.01 3.86 17.93
CA PHE A 24 -4.86 3.45 17.13
C PHE A 24 -4.19 2.21 17.73
N GLU A 25 -3.83 1.27 16.87
CA GLU A 25 -2.90 0.18 17.15
C GLU A 25 -1.61 0.44 16.36
N ASP A 26 -0.47 0.22 17.00
CA ASP A 26 0.84 0.57 16.48
C ASP A 26 1.42 -0.47 15.50
N PHE A 27 0.59 -1.39 15.01
CA PHE A 27 0.90 -2.35 13.96
C PHE A 27 -0.32 -2.58 13.07
N ILE A 28 -0.10 -2.85 11.78
CA ILE A 28 -1.20 -3.10 10.83
C ILE A 28 -1.62 -4.58 10.82
N ILE A 29 -0.68 -5.51 10.64
CA ILE A 29 -0.99 -6.94 10.50
C ILE A 29 -1.12 -7.56 11.90
N ILE A 30 0.03 -7.80 12.54
CA ILE A 30 0.21 -8.26 13.92
C ILE A 30 1.49 -7.62 14.45
N GLU A 31 1.69 -7.62 15.76
CA GLU A 31 2.88 -7.03 16.40
C GLU A 31 4.20 -7.56 15.83
N LYS A 32 4.27 -8.86 15.54
CA LYS A 32 5.45 -9.50 14.89
C LYS A 32 5.79 -8.90 13.52
N TYR A 33 4.82 -8.33 12.80
CA TYR A 33 4.99 -7.70 11.48
C TYR A 33 4.77 -6.19 11.55
N LYS A 34 5.10 -5.56 12.69
CA LYS A 34 5.07 -4.10 12.85
C LYS A 34 6.06 -3.37 11.94
N TYR A 35 7.22 -3.99 11.66
CA TYR A 35 8.31 -3.36 10.93
C TYR A 35 8.49 -3.98 9.53
N ALA A 36 8.79 -3.14 8.55
CA ALA A 36 9.30 -3.50 7.24
C ALA A 36 10.74 -3.99 7.38
N GLY A 37 11.02 -5.16 6.82
CA GLY A 37 12.34 -5.79 6.90
C GLY A 37 12.63 -6.43 8.26
N LYS A 38 13.71 -7.21 8.27
CA LYS A 38 14.33 -7.85 9.44
C LYS A 38 15.83 -7.95 9.17
N ASN A 39 16.63 -8.29 10.18
CA ASN A 39 18.01 -8.65 9.92
C ASN A 39 18.03 -9.89 8.99
N ASN A 40 18.53 -9.71 7.78
CA ASN A 40 18.58 -10.73 6.74
C ASN A 40 19.88 -10.56 5.94
N PRO A 41 20.91 -11.40 6.16
CA PRO A 41 22.17 -11.30 5.42
C PRO A 41 21.99 -11.59 3.92
N ASP A 42 20.94 -12.33 3.55
CA ASP A 42 20.62 -12.72 2.17
C ASP A 42 19.59 -11.79 1.52
N ALA A 43 19.48 -10.55 2.00
CA ALA A 43 18.56 -9.57 1.43
C ALA A 43 18.95 -9.22 -0.02
N TYR A 44 17.96 -9.07 -0.90
CA TYR A 44 18.19 -8.62 -2.26
C TYR A 44 18.78 -7.21 -2.28
N ASN A 45 20.02 -7.06 -2.74
CA ASN A 45 20.75 -5.77 -2.69
C ASN A 45 20.69 -4.97 -3.99
N GLY A 46 19.97 -5.46 -5.00
CA GLY A 46 19.78 -4.75 -6.27
C GLY A 46 18.79 -3.60 -6.18
N LYS A 47 18.66 -2.86 -7.29
CA LYS A 47 17.62 -1.84 -7.44
C LYS A 47 16.26 -2.51 -7.57
N VAL A 48 15.25 -1.91 -6.95
CA VAL A 48 13.87 -2.39 -6.98
C VAL A 48 12.98 -1.25 -7.45
N VAL A 49 12.21 -1.52 -8.50
CA VAL A 49 11.16 -0.64 -8.99
C VAL A 49 9.83 -1.36 -8.80
N VAL A 50 8.86 -0.69 -8.18
CA VAL A 50 7.52 -1.24 -7.94
C VAL A 50 6.53 -0.48 -8.81
N LEU A 51 5.80 -1.22 -9.65
CA LEU A 51 4.75 -0.65 -10.49
C LEU A 51 3.43 -0.69 -9.72
N ILE A 52 2.76 0.46 -9.63
CA ILE A 52 1.44 0.61 -8.98
C ILE A 52 0.50 1.43 -9.87
N ASN A 53 -0.79 1.24 -9.69
CA ASN A 53 -1.80 2.02 -10.41
C ASN A 53 -3.11 2.15 -9.61
N GLU A 54 -4.13 2.76 -10.21
CA GLU A 54 -5.45 2.94 -9.62
C GLU A 54 -6.20 1.63 -9.29
N TYR A 55 -5.75 0.49 -9.85
CA TYR A 55 -6.27 -0.84 -9.52
C TYR A 55 -5.53 -1.50 -8.35
N THR A 56 -4.36 -0.98 -7.95
CA THR A 56 -3.67 -1.42 -6.75
C THR A 56 -4.56 -1.10 -5.55
N GLN A 57 -5.05 -2.15 -4.87
CA GLN A 57 -6.11 -2.01 -3.86
C GLN A 57 -5.86 -2.90 -2.64
N SER A 58 -6.29 -2.42 -1.47
CA SER A 58 -6.32 -3.22 -0.24
C SER A 58 -4.90 -3.69 0.15
N ALA A 59 -4.67 -5.00 0.29
CA ALA A 59 -3.37 -5.53 0.69
C ALA A 59 -2.21 -5.10 -0.23
N GLU A 60 -2.47 -4.79 -1.51
CA GLU A 60 -1.44 -4.29 -2.43
C GLU A 60 -1.00 -2.86 -2.08
N GLU A 61 -1.90 -2.04 -1.54
CA GLU A 61 -1.58 -0.71 -1.02
C GLU A 61 -0.69 -0.80 0.22
N LEU A 62 -0.97 -1.77 1.10
CA LEU A 62 -0.14 -2.07 2.26
C LEU A 62 1.31 -2.41 1.84
N TRP A 63 1.47 -3.22 0.78
CA TRP A 63 2.79 -3.53 0.23
C TRP A 63 3.47 -2.30 -0.36
N ALA A 64 2.73 -1.47 -1.10
CA ALA A 64 3.25 -0.21 -1.63
C ALA A 64 3.74 0.73 -0.50
N MET A 65 2.98 0.85 0.60
CA MET A 65 3.42 1.58 1.81
C MET A 65 4.72 1.03 2.37
N MET A 66 4.80 -0.30 2.54
CA MET A 66 5.99 -0.96 3.05
C MET A 66 7.21 -0.68 2.17
N PHE A 67 7.08 -0.86 0.85
CA PHE A 67 8.15 -0.63 -0.11
C PHE A 67 8.63 0.82 -0.09
N LYS A 68 7.73 1.81 0.05
CA LYS A 68 8.07 3.23 0.14
C LYS A 68 8.97 3.58 1.33
N THR A 69 9.00 2.75 2.38
CA THR A 69 9.92 2.95 3.52
C THR A 69 11.37 2.54 3.25
N ILE A 70 11.59 1.71 2.22
CA ILE A 70 12.87 1.07 1.92
C ILE A 70 13.72 2.02 1.05
N PRO A 71 14.88 2.50 1.53
CA PRO A 71 15.74 3.36 0.74
C PRO A 71 16.21 2.66 -0.54
N GLY A 72 16.03 3.34 -1.67
CA GLY A 72 16.42 2.86 -3.00
C GLY A 72 15.33 2.08 -3.75
N VAL A 73 14.16 1.86 -3.14
CA VAL A 73 12.97 1.42 -3.88
C VAL A 73 12.29 2.64 -4.50
N THR A 74 11.84 2.51 -5.75
CA THR A 74 11.08 3.56 -6.46
C THR A 74 9.71 3.03 -6.87
N LEU A 75 8.64 3.70 -6.45
CA LEU A 75 7.28 3.43 -6.92
C LEU A 75 6.97 4.24 -8.18
N ILE A 76 6.47 3.58 -9.23
CA ILE A 76 6.17 4.19 -10.53
C ILE A 76 4.74 3.85 -10.93
N GLY A 77 4.01 4.83 -11.47
CA GLY A 77 2.70 4.63 -12.09
C GLY A 77 1.67 5.67 -11.65
N SER A 78 0.48 5.26 -11.24
CA SER A 78 -0.60 6.15 -10.78
C SER A 78 -0.91 5.93 -9.30
N GLN A 79 -1.59 6.92 -8.69
CA GLN A 79 -2.09 6.84 -7.32
C GLN A 79 -3.04 5.64 -7.17
N THR A 80 -2.89 4.90 -6.07
CA THR A 80 -3.67 3.67 -5.81
C THR A 80 -5.12 3.95 -5.43
N ALA A 81 -5.92 2.90 -5.26
CA ALA A 81 -7.37 2.99 -5.08
C ALA A 81 -7.82 3.78 -3.82
N GLY A 82 -6.98 3.87 -2.79
CA GLY A 82 -7.33 4.48 -1.51
C GLY A 82 -8.34 3.65 -0.73
N ALA A 83 -8.23 2.32 -0.81
CA ALA A 83 -9.16 1.39 -0.17
C ALA A 83 -8.43 0.38 0.72
N ASP A 84 -7.30 0.79 1.30
CA ASP A 84 -6.58 -0.01 2.29
C ASP A 84 -7.37 -0.13 3.59
N GLY A 85 -7.48 -1.37 4.07
CA GLY A 85 -8.37 -1.73 5.17
C GLY A 85 -8.86 -3.17 5.09
N ASN A 86 -9.51 -3.62 6.17
CA ASN A 86 -10.09 -4.95 6.22
C ASN A 86 -11.45 -5.00 5.49
N LYS A 87 -11.95 -6.20 5.20
CA LYS A 87 -13.34 -6.42 4.82
C LYS A 87 -14.15 -6.77 6.06
N THR A 88 -15.16 -5.97 6.37
CA THR A 88 -16.11 -6.22 7.45
C THR A 88 -17.47 -6.56 6.83
N PRO A 89 -17.90 -7.83 6.85
CA PRO A 89 -19.18 -8.24 6.31
C PRO A 89 -20.34 -7.97 7.28
N ILE A 90 -21.48 -7.58 6.74
CA ILE A 90 -22.78 -7.52 7.42
C ILE A 90 -23.73 -8.46 6.66
N PRO A 91 -24.22 -9.54 7.26
CA PRO A 91 -25.23 -10.40 6.63
C PRO A 91 -26.56 -9.63 6.50
N LEU A 92 -27.20 -9.77 5.36
CA LEU A 92 -28.51 -9.19 5.06
C LEU A 92 -29.63 -10.21 5.25
N ILE A 93 -30.85 -9.72 5.46
CA ILE A 93 -32.03 -10.56 5.78
C ILE A 93 -32.45 -11.48 4.64
N ASP A 94 -32.05 -11.18 3.40
CA ASP A 94 -32.34 -11.96 2.18
C ASP A 94 -31.24 -12.98 1.86
N GLY A 95 -30.26 -13.15 2.75
CA GLY A 95 -29.09 -14.01 2.53
C GLY A 95 -27.94 -13.31 1.80
N GLY A 96 -28.10 -12.04 1.42
CA GLY A 96 -27.02 -11.22 0.87
C GLY A 96 -25.96 -10.86 1.92
N THR A 97 -24.87 -10.23 1.45
CA THR A 97 -23.83 -9.70 2.34
C THR A 97 -23.40 -8.33 1.85
N MET A 98 -23.47 -7.33 2.73
CA MET A 98 -22.85 -6.03 2.54
C MET A 98 -21.43 -6.07 3.10
N VAL A 99 -20.47 -5.45 2.42
CA VAL A 99 -19.08 -5.38 2.88
C VAL A 99 -18.60 -3.95 2.86
N PHE A 100 -17.91 -3.54 3.93
CA PHE A 100 -17.27 -2.23 4.03
C PHE A 100 -15.93 -2.35 4.77
N SER A 101 -15.12 -1.30 4.71
CA SER A 101 -13.89 -1.22 5.51
C SER A 101 -14.20 -0.88 6.96
N GLY A 102 -13.84 -1.76 7.89
CA GLY A 102 -14.14 -1.61 9.32
C GLY A 102 -12.99 -1.02 10.15
N LEU A 103 -11.87 -0.72 9.50
CA LEU A 103 -10.72 -0.04 10.09
C LEU A 103 -10.08 0.88 9.05
N GLY A 104 -9.31 1.86 9.54
CA GLY A 104 -8.47 2.72 8.72
C GLY A 104 -7.01 2.31 8.83
N ILE A 105 -6.29 2.43 7.72
CA ILE A 105 -4.83 2.30 7.65
C ILE A 105 -4.24 3.70 7.48
N PHE A 106 -3.12 3.95 8.17
CA PHE A 106 -2.47 5.25 8.20
C PHE A 106 -0.96 5.07 8.14
N TYR A 107 -0.29 6.10 7.65
CA TYR A 107 1.16 6.24 7.84
C TYR A 107 1.49 6.45 9.33
N THR A 108 2.76 6.32 9.69
CA THR A 108 3.21 6.42 11.09
C THR A 108 3.04 7.83 11.68
N ASP A 109 2.95 8.85 10.84
CA ASP A 109 2.60 10.23 11.21
C ASP A 109 1.08 10.48 11.34
N LYS A 110 0.27 9.42 11.20
CA LYS A 110 -1.20 9.41 11.21
C LYS A 110 -1.85 10.07 9.99
N SER A 111 -1.10 10.35 8.92
CA SER A 111 -1.72 10.75 7.66
C SER A 111 -2.49 9.57 7.03
N GLU A 112 -3.61 9.90 6.38
CA GLU A 112 -4.60 8.95 5.88
C GLU A 112 -4.16 8.30 4.57
N THR A 113 -4.43 7.00 4.42
CA THR A 113 -4.36 6.33 3.10
C THR A 113 -5.74 6.12 2.51
N GLN A 114 -6.80 6.06 3.31
CA GLN A 114 -8.13 5.78 2.82
C GLN A 114 -8.71 6.99 2.06
N ARG A 115 -9.28 6.74 0.88
CA ARG A 115 -9.71 7.73 -0.14
C ARG A 115 -8.60 8.62 -0.71
N ILE A 116 -7.35 8.45 -0.27
CA ILE A 116 -6.18 9.14 -0.80
C ILE A 116 -5.34 8.16 -1.62
N GLY A 117 -5.17 6.93 -1.19
CA GLY A 117 -4.25 5.97 -1.81
C GLY A 117 -2.78 6.31 -1.56
N ILE A 118 -1.92 5.49 -2.12
CA ILE A 118 -0.47 5.62 -2.06
C ILE A 118 -0.02 6.35 -3.32
N VAL A 119 0.64 7.49 -3.12
CA VAL A 119 1.16 8.31 -4.22
C VAL A 119 2.50 7.73 -4.68
N PRO A 120 2.70 7.43 -5.98
CA PRO A 120 3.97 6.94 -6.50
C PRO A 120 5.06 8.02 -6.41
N ASP A 121 6.32 7.62 -6.47
CA ASP A 121 7.44 8.57 -6.49
C ASP A 121 7.60 9.20 -7.89
N ILE A 122 7.25 8.44 -8.93
CA ILE A 122 7.22 8.90 -10.33
C ILE A 122 5.84 8.60 -10.92
N VAL A 123 5.12 9.66 -11.28
CA VAL A 123 3.82 9.51 -11.95
C VAL A 123 4.01 9.13 -13.41
N VAL A 124 3.37 8.04 -13.83
CA VAL A 124 3.29 7.58 -15.23
C VAL A 124 1.87 7.15 -15.50
N LYS A 125 1.29 7.66 -16.59
CA LYS A 125 -0.05 7.28 -17.05
C LYS A 125 0.04 6.82 -18.50
N PRO A 126 -0.50 5.64 -18.86
CA PRO A 126 -0.57 5.20 -20.25
C PRO A 126 -1.34 6.23 -21.10
N THR A 127 -0.86 6.46 -22.31
CA THR A 127 -1.53 7.30 -23.30
C THR A 127 -2.30 6.45 -24.32
N ILE A 128 -3.21 7.07 -25.06
CA ILE A 128 -3.92 6.40 -26.17
C ILE A 128 -2.90 5.86 -27.20
N LYS A 129 -1.81 6.61 -27.45
CA LYS A 129 -0.75 6.20 -28.36
C LYS A 129 0.01 4.96 -27.86
N ASP A 130 0.23 4.85 -26.55
CA ASP A 130 0.86 3.67 -25.95
C ASP A 130 -0.01 2.43 -26.18
N VAL A 131 -1.32 2.54 -25.97
CA VAL A 131 -2.29 1.46 -26.23
C VAL A 131 -2.31 1.08 -27.72
N GLN A 132 -2.38 2.06 -28.62
CA GLN A 132 -2.38 1.81 -30.08
C GLN A 132 -1.12 1.10 -30.56
N ASN A 133 0.03 1.39 -29.93
CA ASN A 133 1.32 0.80 -30.28
C ASN A 133 1.67 -0.44 -29.44
N ASN A 134 0.75 -0.96 -28.64
CA ASN A 134 0.99 -2.08 -27.71
C ASN A 134 2.25 -1.87 -26.86
N THR A 135 2.44 -0.65 -26.38
CA THR A 135 3.61 -0.22 -25.60
C THR A 135 3.21 -0.02 -24.15
N ASP A 136 3.96 -0.60 -23.22
CA ASP A 136 3.74 -0.39 -21.78
C ASP A 136 4.63 0.75 -21.27
N ALA A 137 4.01 1.91 -21.03
CA ALA A 137 4.69 3.10 -20.53
C ALA A 137 5.31 2.91 -19.13
N LEU A 138 4.67 2.10 -18.27
CA LEU A 138 5.16 1.85 -16.90
C LEU A 138 6.40 0.98 -16.94
N VAL A 139 6.38 -0.10 -17.74
CA VAL A 139 7.53 -1.01 -17.90
C VAL A 139 8.71 -0.27 -18.54
N ASN A 140 8.47 0.52 -19.59
CA ASN A 140 9.53 1.34 -20.20
C ASN A 140 10.14 2.30 -19.18
N LYS A 141 9.30 2.96 -18.37
CA LYS A 141 9.81 3.85 -17.33
C LYS A 141 10.59 3.10 -16.25
N ALA A 142 10.14 1.91 -15.89
CA ALA A 142 10.87 1.06 -14.94
C ALA A 142 12.27 0.69 -15.46
N PHE A 143 12.39 0.34 -16.75
CA PHE A 143 13.70 0.09 -17.36
C PHE A 143 14.61 1.32 -17.33
N GLU A 144 14.08 2.51 -17.67
CA GLU A 144 14.85 3.76 -17.56
C GLU A 144 15.37 4.03 -16.14
N VAL A 145 14.59 3.69 -15.11
CA VAL A 145 14.95 3.94 -13.71
C VAL A 145 15.91 2.88 -13.18
N ILE A 146 15.69 1.61 -13.52
CA ILE A 146 16.47 0.49 -12.98
C ILE A 146 17.84 0.35 -13.65
N LEU A 147 17.99 0.80 -14.91
CA LEU A 147 19.24 0.70 -15.69
C LEU A 147 20.16 1.93 -15.59
N LYS A 148 19.68 3.04 -15.00
CA LYS A 148 20.57 4.10 -14.51
C LYS A 148 21.43 3.58 -13.36
#